data_AF-A0A835UIF1-F1
#
_entry.id   AF-A0A835UIF1-F1
#
_cell.length_a   1.000
_cell.length_b   1.000
_cell.length_c   1.000
_cell.angle_alpha   90.00
_cell.angle_beta   90.00
_cell.angle_gamma   90.00
#
_symmetry.space_group_name_H-M   'P 1'
#
loop_
_entity.id
_entity.type
_entity.pdbx_description
1 polymer ?
#
loop_
_entity_poly.entity_id
_entity_poly.type
_entity_poly.pdbx_seq_one_letter_code
_entity_poly.pdbx_strand_id
1 'polypeptide(L)'
;MGTHPGALFSIAVIQFNGSGGSKNHMNIRAGALLCTRAASYGHIDALRELGHCLQDGYGLRQNVALGRRLLIQANARELAADLFLSSNRKLGLSACSLLSDYGYNVPTPVAHPRTGGKVRATLLPAIKCRGCHCRIMKWARQ
;
A
#
# COMPACT_ATOMS: atom_id res chain seq x y z
N MET A 1 21.20 13.55 7.81
CA MET A 1 20.65 12.97 6.56
C MET A 1 19.23 12.50 6.85
N GLY A 2 18.22 13.10 6.21
CA GLY A 2 16.82 12.75 6.44
C GLY A 2 16.48 11.39 5.85
N THR A 3 15.80 10.55 6.62
CA THR A 3 15.34 9.24 6.12
C THR A 3 13.95 9.39 5.52
N HIS A 4 13.79 9.09 4.23
CA HIS A 4 12.51 9.19 3.53
C HIS A 4 11.86 7.81 3.41
N PRO A 5 10.82 7.49 4.19
CA PRO A 5 10.27 6.13 4.25
C PRO A 5 9.63 5.69 2.92
N GLY A 6 9.04 6.66 2.19
CA GLY A 6 8.47 6.41 0.86
C GLY A 6 9.53 6.00 -0.16
N ALA A 7 10.67 6.69 -0.19
CA ALA A 7 11.79 6.33 -1.07
C ALA A 7 12.34 4.93 -0.75
N LEU A 8 12.50 4.60 0.54
CA LEU A 8 12.90 3.25 0.95
C LEU A 8 11.91 2.19 0.46
N PHE A 9 10.61 2.47 0.58
CA PHE A 9 9.58 1.57 0.09
C PHE A 9 9.60 1.42 -1.44
N SER A 10 9.79 2.51 -2.19
CA SER A 10 9.96 2.47 -3.64
C SER A 10 11.15 1.61 -4.07
N ILE A 11 12.28 1.67 -3.35
CA ILE A 11 13.43 0.79 -3.61
C ILE A 11 13.06 -0.66 -3.29
N ALA A 12 12.31 -0.93 -2.22
CA ALA A 12 11.82 -2.28 -1.90
C ALA A 12 11.01 -2.87 -3.07
N VAL A 13 10.10 -2.08 -3.66
CA VAL A 13 9.31 -2.46 -4.84
C VAL A 13 10.22 -2.84 -6.01
N ILE A 14 11.26 -2.04 -6.28
CA ILE A 14 12.23 -2.31 -7.35
C ILE A 14 12.94 -3.65 -7.11
N GLN A 15 13.31 -3.95 -5.86
CA GLN A 15 13.96 -5.21 -5.49
C GLN A 15 13.04 -6.42 -5.64
N PHE A 16 11.76 -6.28 -5.26
CA PHE A 16 10.76 -7.34 -5.45
C PHE A 16 10.47 -7.59 -6.94
N ASN A 17 10.40 -6.53 -7.74
CA ASN A 17 10.09 -6.63 -9.17
C ASN A 17 11.32 -6.97 -10.03
N GLY A 18 12.54 -6.83 -9.49
CA GLY A 18 13.78 -7.03 -10.23
C GLY A 18 14.01 -5.97 -11.32
N SER A 19 13.47 -4.76 -11.16
CA SER A 19 13.51 -3.69 -12.17
C SER A 19 14.73 -2.75 -12.05
N GLY A 20 15.69 -3.04 -11.17
CA GLY A 20 16.79 -2.16 -10.79
C GLY A 20 18.16 -2.50 -11.39
N GLY A 21 18.23 -3.39 -12.39
CA GLY A 21 19.50 -3.89 -12.95
C GLY A 21 19.32 -4.68 -14.25
N SER A 22 20.16 -5.70 -14.50
CA SER A 22 19.94 -6.65 -15.61
C SER A 22 18.60 -7.35 -15.44
N LYS A 23 17.86 -7.52 -16.56
CA LYS A 23 16.50 -8.08 -16.56
C LYS A 23 16.38 -9.31 -15.65
N ASN A 24 15.37 -9.29 -14.79
CA ASN A 24 14.88 -10.44 -14.00
C ASN A 24 15.69 -10.84 -12.74
N HIS A 25 16.65 -10.05 -12.27
CA HIS A 25 17.27 -10.29 -10.96
C HIS A 25 16.43 -9.72 -9.83
N MET A 26 15.41 -10.46 -9.38
CA MET A 26 14.66 -10.13 -8.16
C MET A 26 15.51 -10.42 -6.93
N ASN A 27 15.57 -9.49 -5.98
CA ASN A 27 16.20 -9.70 -4.68
C ASN A 27 15.15 -9.55 -3.57
N ILE A 28 14.42 -10.65 -3.38
CA ILE A 28 13.27 -10.71 -2.47
C ILE A 28 13.70 -10.43 -1.02
N ARG A 29 14.88 -10.93 -0.60
CA ARG A 29 15.43 -10.68 0.74
C ARG A 29 15.75 -9.20 0.94
N ALA A 30 16.38 -8.55 -0.03
CA ALA A 30 16.65 -7.12 0.04
C ALA A 30 15.37 -6.30 0.07
N GLY A 31 14.36 -6.65 -0.75
CA GLY A 31 13.04 -6.03 -0.73
C GLY A 31 12.39 -6.09 0.65
N ALA A 32 12.38 -7.27 1.28
CA ALA A 32 11.78 -7.44 2.60
C ALA A 32 12.53 -6.68 3.72
N LEU A 33 13.85 -6.58 3.65
CA LEU A 33 14.65 -5.78 4.58
C LEU A 33 14.41 -4.26 4.41
N LEU A 34 14.26 -3.79 3.17
CA LEU A 34 13.89 -2.40 2.89
C LEU A 34 12.48 -2.08 3.40
N CYS A 35 11.53 -3.00 3.26
CA CYS A 35 10.20 -2.86 3.89
C CYS A 35 10.30 -2.77 5.41
N THR A 36 11.13 -3.61 6.05
CA THR A 36 11.37 -3.53 7.50
C THR A 36 11.88 -2.14 7.90
N ARG A 37 12.84 -1.60 7.15
CA ARG A 37 13.40 -0.26 7.40
C ARG A 37 12.39 0.85 7.16
N ALA A 38 11.60 0.80 6.08
CA ALA A 38 10.56 1.79 5.82
C ALA A 38 9.44 1.74 6.87
N ALA A 39 9.06 0.53 7.31
CA ALA A 39 8.07 0.31 8.35
C ALA A 39 8.51 0.85 9.72
N SER A 40 9.81 0.75 10.07
CA SER A 40 10.35 1.33 11.31
C SER A 40 10.25 2.86 11.35
N TYR A 41 10.18 3.51 10.19
CA TYR A 41 9.88 4.95 10.08
C TYR A 41 8.39 5.26 9.86
N GLY A 42 7.52 4.27 9.99
CA GLY A 42 6.07 4.45 9.98
C GLY A 42 5.39 4.40 8.62
N HIS A 43 6.07 3.95 7.55
CA HIS A 43 5.43 3.79 6.24
C HIS A 43 4.39 2.67 6.27
N ILE A 44 3.11 3.01 6.06
CA ILE A 44 1.98 2.08 6.22
C ILE A 44 2.03 0.97 5.17
N ASP A 45 2.32 1.28 3.90
CA ASP A 45 2.37 0.23 2.87
C ASP A 45 3.54 -0.75 3.07
N ALA A 46 4.70 -0.27 3.55
CA ALA A 46 5.83 -1.13 3.86
C ALA A 46 5.54 -2.08 5.02
N LEU A 47 4.81 -1.58 6.02
CA LEU A 47 4.31 -2.38 7.14
C LEU A 47 3.36 -3.49 6.66
N ARG A 48 2.48 -3.17 5.70
CA ARG A 48 1.56 -4.12 5.08
C ARG A 48 2.30 -5.18 4.27
N GLU A 49 3.26 -4.77 3.44
CA GLU A 49 4.08 -5.70 2.65
C GLU A 49 4.95 -6.61 3.53
N LEU A 50 5.49 -6.09 4.64
CA LEU A 50 6.19 -6.92 5.63
C LEU A 50 5.27 -7.97 6.26
N GLY A 51 4.02 -7.59 6.55
CA GLY A 51 3.00 -8.52 7.05
C GLY A 51 2.73 -9.68 6.08
N HIS A 52 2.68 -9.41 4.78
CA HIS A 52 2.58 -10.44 3.75
C HIS A 52 3.84 -11.30 3.65
N CYS A 53 5.03 -10.68 3.64
CA CYS A 53 6.31 -11.39 3.60
C CYS A 53 6.44 -12.42 4.73
N LEU A 54 6.02 -12.08 5.94
CA LEU A 54 6.09 -12.97 7.10
C LEU A 54 5.02 -14.06 7.11
N GLN A 55 3.85 -13.82 6.51
CA GLN A 55 2.83 -14.86 6.39
C GLN A 55 3.22 -15.92 5.37
N ASP A 56 3.79 -15.52 4.24
CA ASP A 56 4.11 -16.43 3.14
C ASP A 56 5.58 -16.92 3.19
N GLY A 57 6.41 -16.41 4.10
CA GLY A 57 7.84 -16.74 4.16
C GLY A 57 8.65 -16.14 3.01
N TYR A 58 8.19 -15.04 2.44
CA TYR A 58 8.76 -14.40 1.27
C TYR A 58 9.91 -13.46 1.67
N GLY A 59 11.15 -13.84 1.35
CA GLY A 59 12.35 -13.04 1.66
C GLY A 59 12.79 -13.03 3.13
N LEU A 60 11.93 -13.48 4.05
CA LEU A 60 12.16 -13.57 5.49
C LEU A 60 11.67 -14.92 6.03
N ARG A 61 12.13 -15.30 7.22
CA ARG A 61 11.59 -16.48 7.91
C ARG A 61 10.11 -16.28 8.20
N GLN A 62 9.29 -17.26 7.83
CA GLN A 62 7.86 -17.23 8.07
C GLN A 62 7.57 -17.03 9.57
N ASN A 63 6.67 -16.10 9.86
CA ASN A 63 6.12 -15.86 11.18
C ASN A 63 4.69 -15.33 11.01
N VAL A 64 3.75 -16.27 10.89
CA VAL A 64 2.34 -15.97 10.62
C VAL A 64 1.72 -15.10 11.71
N ALA A 65 2.07 -15.35 12.98
CA ALA A 65 1.56 -14.59 14.12
C ALA A 65 1.98 -13.12 14.05
N LEU A 66 3.27 -12.86 13.78
CA LEU A 66 3.78 -11.50 13.61
C LEU A 66 3.18 -10.85 12.36
N GLY A 67 3.15 -11.56 11.23
CA GLY A 67 2.60 -11.04 9.97
C GLY A 67 1.15 -10.58 10.10
N ARG A 68 0.29 -11.36 10.77
CA ARG A 68 -1.09 -10.97 11.08
C ARG A 68 -1.18 -9.72 11.94
N ARG A 69 -0.34 -9.61 12.99
CA ARG A 69 -0.30 -8.42 13.85
C ARG A 69 0.07 -7.16 13.05
N LEU A 70 1.06 -7.25 12.16
CA LEU A 70 1.46 -6.10 11.32
C LEU A 70 0.36 -5.69 10.35
N LEU A 71 -0.39 -6.63 9.77
CA LEU A 71 -1.52 -6.29 8.90
C LEU A 71 -2.63 -5.56 9.65
N ILE A 72 -2.97 -6.02 10.86
CA ILE A 72 -3.94 -5.33 11.71
C ILE A 72 -3.43 -3.93 12.06
N GLN A 73 -2.14 -3.80 12.38
CA GLN A 73 -1.51 -2.52 12.68
C GLN A 73 -1.52 -1.57 11.47
N ALA A 74 -1.25 -2.07 10.27
CA ALA A 74 -1.30 -1.26 9.04
C ALA A 74 -2.71 -0.71 8.80
N ASN A 75 -3.73 -1.57 8.91
CA ASN A 75 -5.13 -1.17 8.75
C ASN A 75 -5.55 -0.14 9.82
N ALA A 76 -5.14 -0.33 11.07
CA ALA A 76 -5.44 0.62 12.15
C ALA A 76 -4.81 2.00 11.89
N ARG A 77 -3.57 2.04 11.37
CA ARG A 77 -2.87 3.29 11.05
C ARG A 77 -3.47 4.01 9.85
N GLU A 78 -3.90 3.27 8.84
CA GLU A 78 -4.60 3.81 7.67
C GLU A 78 -5.95 4.42 8.07
N LEU A 79 -6.76 3.69 8.84
CA LEU A 79 -8.02 4.19 9.38
C LEU A 79 -7.80 5.44 10.25
N ALA A 80 -6.77 5.44 11.11
CA ALA A 80 -6.45 6.61 11.91
C ALA A 80 -6.13 7.81 11.01
N ALA A 81 -5.29 7.65 9.99
CA ALA A 81 -4.95 8.72 9.04
C ALA A 81 -6.20 9.28 8.32
N ASP A 82 -7.11 8.41 7.87
CA ASP A 82 -8.37 8.80 7.24
C ASP A 82 -9.31 9.56 8.16
N LEU A 83 -9.41 9.13 9.42
CA LEU A 83 -10.19 9.80 10.46
C LEU A 83 -9.60 11.17 10.81
N PHE A 84 -8.28 11.29 10.93
CA PHE A 84 -7.60 12.58 11.14
C PHE A 84 -7.91 13.56 9.99
N LEU A 85 -7.79 13.12 8.74
CA LEU A 85 -8.12 13.95 7.57
C LEU A 85 -9.60 14.35 7.56
N SER A 86 -10.48 13.42 7.91
CA SER A 86 -11.94 13.65 7.95
C SER A 86 -12.33 14.64 9.06
N SER A 87 -11.68 14.59 10.22
CA SER A 87 -11.87 15.54 11.30
C SER A 87 -11.34 16.92 10.94
N ASN A 88 -10.19 17.02 10.26
CA ASN A 88 -9.66 18.30 9.77
C ASN A 88 -10.57 18.96 8.72
N ARG A 89 -11.21 18.18 7.84
CA ARG A 89 -12.25 18.69 6.92
C ARG A 89 -13.45 19.28 7.64
N LYS A 90 -13.87 18.68 8.77
CA LYS A 90 -14.98 19.21 9.59
C LYS A 90 -14.61 20.47 10.36
N LEU A 91 -13.33 20.66 10.70
CA LEU A 91 -12.83 21.81 11.45
C LEU A 91 -12.34 22.95 10.57
N GLY A 92 -12.49 22.87 9.24
CA GLY A 92 -12.02 23.91 8.31
C GLY A 92 -10.50 24.11 8.29
N LEU A 93 -9.75 23.33 9.07
CA LEU A 93 -8.30 23.29 9.08
C LEU A 93 -7.84 22.47 7.87
N SER A 94 -7.90 23.11 6.70
CA SER A 94 -7.14 22.70 5.53
C SER A 94 -5.66 22.75 5.91
N ALA A 95 -5.13 21.63 6.39
CA ALA A 95 -3.71 21.49 6.64
C ALA A 95 -2.99 21.55 5.28
N CYS A 96 -2.56 22.76 4.94
CA CYS A 96 -1.65 23.10 3.86
C CYS A 96 -2.17 22.88 2.43
N SER A 97 -2.71 23.97 1.89
CA SER A 97 -2.43 24.67 0.62
C SER A 97 -1.24 24.27 -0.28
N LEU A 98 -0.67 23.06 -0.24
CA LEU A 98 0.41 22.64 -1.15
C LEU A 98 -0.07 22.23 -2.55
N LEU A 99 -1.38 22.23 -2.80
CA LEU A 99 -1.96 21.99 -4.13
C LEU A 99 -2.23 23.27 -4.92
N SER A 100 -2.03 24.44 -4.33
CA SER A 100 -2.22 25.72 -5.04
C SER A 100 -1.02 26.11 -5.91
N ASP A 101 0.18 25.55 -5.65
CA ASP A 101 1.39 25.96 -6.37
C ASP A 101 1.56 25.30 -7.75
N TYR A 102 0.76 24.27 -8.09
CA TYR A 102 0.82 23.58 -9.38
C TYR A 102 -0.31 23.93 -10.38
N GLY A 103 -1.20 24.87 -10.05
CA GLY A 103 -2.15 25.44 -11.03
C GLY A 103 -3.17 24.48 -11.67
N TYR A 104 -3.29 23.23 -11.22
CA TYR A 104 -4.28 22.28 -11.75
C TYR A 104 -5.60 22.41 -10.99
N ASN A 105 -6.55 23.11 -11.60
CA ASN A 105 -7.95 23.10 -11.21
C ASN A 105 -8.54 21.74 -11.62
N VAL A 106 -8.59 20.77 -10.70
CA VAL A 106 -9.26 19.49 -10.95
C VAL A 106 -10.76 19.73 -10.87
N PRO A 107 -11.53 19.57 -11.98
CA PRO A 107 -12.97 19.74 -11.93
C PRO A 107 -13.57 18.76 -10.92
N THR A 108 -14.62 19.20 -10.21
CA THR A 108 -15.40 18.34 -9.33
C THR A 108 -15.83 17.08 -10.09
N PRO A 109 -15.75 15.88 -9.47
CA PRO A 109 -16.17 14.65 -10.13
C PRO A 109 -17.64 14.76 -10.51
N VAL A 110 -17.93 14.90 -11.80
CA VAL A 110 -19.30 14.88 -12.33
C VAL A 110 -19.79 13.44 -12.22
N ALA A 111 -20.88 13.24 -11.49
CA ALA A 111 -21.52 11.94 -11.36
C ALA A 111 -22.03 11.49 -12.73
N HIS A 112 -21.36 10.51 -13.33
CA HIS A 112 -21.86 9.88 -14.55
C HIS A 112 -23.03 8.93 -14.22
N PRO A 113 -24.16 9.02 -14.95
CA PRO A 113 -25.31 8.17 -14.71
C PRO A 113 -24.96 6.70 -15.00
N ARG A 114 -25.17 5.85 -14.00
CA ARG A 114 -24.88 4.42 -14.04
C ARG A 114 -25.97 3.70 -14.84
N THR A 115 -25.74 3.43 -16.12
CA THR A 115 -26.60 2.54 -16.91
C THR A 115 -26.53 1.12 -16.34
N GLY A 116 -27.67 0.62 -15.87
CA GLY A 116 -27.79 -0.68 -15.22
C GLY A 116 -27.61 -1.85 -16.19
N GLY A 117 -26.56 -2.64 -15.98
CA GLY A 117 -26.40 -3.97 -16.56
C GLY A 117 -26.40 -5.01 -15.44
N LYS A 118 -27.40 -5.89 -15.40
CA LYS A 118 -27.44 -7.05 -14.50
C LYS A 118 -26.36 -8.04 -14.93
N VAL A 119 -25.30 -8.19 -14.13
CA VAL A 119 -24.35 -9.31 -14.29
C VAL A 119 -24.68 -10.35 -13.24
N ARG A 120 -25.11 -11.52 -13.73
CA ARG A 120 -25.51 -12.71 -12.97
C ARG A 120 -24.33 -13.16 -12.09
N ALA A 121 -24.53 -13.18 -10.78
CA ALA A 121 -23.54 -13.65 -9.82
C ALA A 121 -23.44 -15.18 -9.89
N THR A 122 -22.42 -15.70 -10.58
CA THR A 122 -21.95 -17.06 -10.32
C THR A 122 -21.06 -17.03 -9.08
N LEU A 123 -21.35 -17.90 -8.12
CA LEU A 123 -20.60 -18.07 -6.88
C LEU A 123 -19.12 -18.36 -7.18
N LEU A 124 -18.24 -17.48 -6.71
CA LEU A 124 -16.81 -17.75 -6.53
C LEU A 124 -16.46 -17.40 -5.07
N PRO A 125 -15.87 -18.32 -4.29
CA PRO A 125 -15.43 -18.02 -2.94
C PRO A 125 -14.09 -17.29 -3.05
N ALA A 126 -14.13 -15.96 -3.08
CA ALA A 126 -12.98 -15.14 -2.72
C ALA A 126 -13.48 -13.75 -2.38
N ILE A 127 -13.45 -13.42 -1.09
CA ILE A 127 -13.55 -12.04 -0.61
C ILE A 127 -12.33 -11.31 -1.19
N LYS A 128 -12.50 -10.79 -2.41
CA LYS A 128 -11.51 -10.01 -3.12
C LYS A 128 -11.49 -8.65 -2.44
N CYS A 129 -10.54 -8.45 -1.52
CA CYS A 129 -10.29 -7.15 -0.90
C CYS A 129 -10.14 -6.09 -2.00
N ARG A 130 -11.19 -5.30 -2.21
CA ARG A 130 -11.23 -4.21 -3.18
C ARG A 130 -10.39 -2.98 -2.77
N GLY A 131 -9.56 -3.11 -1.74
CA GLY A 131 -8.66 -2.05 -1.26
C GLY A 131 -7.17 -2.40 -1.29
N CYS A 132 -6.76 -3.58 -1.77
CA CYS A 132 -5.33 -3.93 -1.78
C CYS A 132 -4.63 -3.35 -3.03
N HIS A 133 -4.14 -2.12 -2.95
CA HIS A 133 -3.16 -1.58 -3.91
C HIS A 133 -1.76 -2.23 -3.77
N CYS A 134 -1.63 -3.44 -3.20
CA CYS A 134 -0.43 -4.27 -3.30
C CYS A 134 -0.34 -4.89 -4.70
N ARG A 135 0.15 -4.12 -5.69
CA ARG A 135 0.47 -4.66 -7.03
C ARG A 135 1.70 -5.58 -7.03
N ILE A 136 2.50 -5.59 -5.96
CA ILE A 136 3.80 -6.28 -5.89
C ILE A 136 3.63 -7.81 -5.78
N MET A 137 2.71 -8.28 -4.93
CA MET A 137 2.60 -9.70 -4.60
C MET A 137 1.69 -10.52 -5.52
N LYS A 138 1.04 -9.91 -6.53
CA LYS A 138 0.22 -10.67 -7.51
C LYS A 138 1.06 -11.49 -8.50
N TRP A 139 2.36 -11.25 -8.58
CA TRP A 139 3.28 -11.96 -9.49
C TRP A 139 3.97 -13.18 -8.88
N ALA A 140 4.14 -13.25 -7.55
CA ALA A 140 4.89 -14.33 -6.91
C ALA A 140 4.11 -15.67 -6.78
N ARG A 141 2.92 -15.78 -7.39
CA ARG A 141 2.01 -16.93 -7.31
C ARG A 141 1.64 -17.49 -8.69
N GLN A 142 2.52 -17.31 -9.68
CA GLN A 142 2.44 -17.90 -11.02
C GLN A 142 3.75 -18.61 -11.35
#